data_AF-A0A8H3HV48-F1
#
_entry.id   AF-A0A8H3HV48-F1
#
_cell.length_a   1.000
_cell.length_b   1.000
_cell.length_c   1.000
_cell.angle_alpha   90.00
_cell.angle_beta   90.00
_cell.angle_gamma   90.00
#
_symmetry.space_group_name_H-M   'P 1'
#
loop_
_entity.id
_entity.type
_entity.pdbx_description
1 polymer ?
#
loop_
_entity_poly.entity_id
_entity_poly.type
_entity_poly.pdbx_seq_one_letter_code
_entity_poly.pdbx_strand_id
1 'polypeptide(L)'
;MTSLLGIFVFVLVMLGPIAVGLFIAVPIAGAIVRLRANYTPKGLKLDQDGDTSGSFHVTPNARVGPSINGIIHMVRRIYLLEGWHGFYKGFMPALISTILLTLWAIVTIPGHPQYIPRCAMHIPPTHILRGLLYGFGTLAWYNRAVCTPHRLPWFKPMKTLRIILTPCELRKPWMLYLTPGLLTARMLIVIWVVTVARVVRARLLPSVSEGLSSAHDPLDQYIMTRLMKPTRLAIFLLFSMASTGILCPLEALATRLSVQRNKSGTDDGAVEPAVEYIGEEEDVIALKSEEDPYTGLIDCARRMVREEGAGSLFRAWWLTMIGVTLSAFS
;
A
#
# COMPACT_ATOMS: atom_id res chain seq x y z
N MET A 1 -11.57 32.35 -23.48
CA MET A 1 -12.47 32.30 -22.32
C MET A 1 -12.92 30.86 -22.14
N THR A 2 -12.33 30.10 -21.23
CA THR A 2 -12.85 28.77 -20.86
C THR A 2 -14.18 28.99 -20.13
N SER A 3 -15.30 28.63 -20.77
CA SER A 3 -16.61 28.72 -20.14
C SER A 3 -16.59 27.98 -18.80
N LEU A 4 -17.29 28.50 -17.78
CA LEU A 4 -17.51 27.80 -16.50
C LEU A 4 -17.96 26.35 -16.70
N LEU A 5 -18.76 26.13 -17.75
CA LEU A 5 -19.16 24.81 -18.23
C LEU A 5 -17.96 23.94 -18.66
N GLY A 6 -17.00 24.48 -19.41
CA GLY A 6 -15.80 23.76 -19.84
C GLY A 6 -14.89 23.36 -18.68
N ILE A 7 -14.78 24.21 -17.65
CA ILE A 7 -14.06 23.88 -16.41
C ILE A 7 -14.80 22.78 -15.64
N PHE A 8 -16.12 22.88 -15.52
CA PHE A 8 -16.93 21.87 -14.84
C PHE A 8 -16.85 20.50 -15.53
N VAL A 9 -16.99 20.46 -16.86
CA VAL A 9 -16.85 19.21 -17.64
C VAL A 9 -15.44 18.64 -17.51
N PHE A 10 -14.40 19.48 -17.57
CA PHE A 10 -13.02 19.03 -17.39
C PHE A 10 -12.78 18.42 -16.00
N VAL A 11 -13.28 19.06 -14.94
CA VAL A 11 -13.18 18.56 -13.57
C VAL A 11 -13.94 17.24 -13.41
N LEU A 12 -15.13 17.12 -13.98
CA LEU A 12 -15.93 15.89 -13.92
C LEU A 12 -15.25 14.73 -14.67
N VAL A 13 -14.72 14.99 -15.86
CA VAL A 13 -13.98 14.00 -16.66
C VAL A 13 -12.67 13.60 -15.99
N MET A 14 -12.04 14.49 -15.22
CA MET A 14 -10.82 14.20 -14.47
C MET A 14 -11.09 13.44 -13.16
N LEU A 15 -12.06 13.89 -12.35
CA LEU A 15 -12.34 13.33 -11.03
C LEU A 15 -13.18 12.04 -11.10
N GLY A 16 -14.05 11.90 -12.09
CA GLY A 16 -14.93 10.73 -12.23
C GLY A 16 -14.17 9.40 -12.31
N PRO A 17 -13.24 9.23 -13.26
CA PRO A 17 -12.43 8.01 -13.37
C PRO A 17 -11.59 7.76 -12.13
N ILE A 18 -11.03 8.81 -11.51
CA ILE A 18 -10.25 8.71 -10.27
C ILE A 18 -11.13 8.17 -9.14
N ALA A 19 -12.34 8.72 -8.96
CA ALA A 19 -13.26 8.29 -7.92
C ALA A 19 -13.71 6.83 -8.11
N VAL A 20 -14.06 6.43 -9.33
CA VAL A 20 -14.42 5.04 -9.67
C VAL A 20 -13.23 4.11 -9.43
N GLY A 21 -12.03 4.51 -9.86
CA GLY A 21 -10.79 3.77 -9.64
C GLY A 21 -10.51 3.54 -8.15
N LEU A 22 -10.60 4.59 -7.34
CA LEU A 22 -10.44 4.49 -5.89
C LEU A 22 -11.54 3.68 -5.23
N PHE A 23 -12.78 3.75 -5.71
CA PHE A 23 -13.89 2.96 -5.18
C PHE A 23 -13.61 1.45 -5.31
N ILE A 24 -13.00 1.02 -6.41
CA ILE A 24 -12.62 -0.39 -6.63
C ILE A 24 -11.31 -0.73 -5.91
N ALA A 25 -10.31 0.15 -5.97
CA ALA A 25 -8.96 -0.13 -5.47
C ALA A 25 -8.85 -0.07 -3.93
N VAL A 26 -9.57 0.84 -3.27
CA VAL A 26 -9.43 1.09 -1.83
C VAL A 26 -9.83 -0.12 -0.98
N PRO A 27 -10.94 -0.83 -1.23
CA PRO A 27 -11.29 -2.04 -0.47
C PRO A 27 -10.22 -3.14 -0.57
N ILE A 28 -9.68 -3.34 -1.78
CA ILE A 28 -8.65 -4.36 -2.04
C ILE A 28 -7.33 -3.97 -1.37
N ALA A 29 -6.87 -2.74 -1.59
CA ALA A 29 -5.66 -2.22 -0.98
C ALA A 29 -5.75 -2.19 0.55
N GLY A 30 -6.92 -1.84 1.09
CA GLY A 30 -7.18 -1.83 2.53
C GLY A 30 -7.06 -3.24 3.15
N ALA A 31 -7.63 -4.26 2.50
CA ALA A 31 -7.51 -5.64 2.93
C ALA A 31 -6.05 -6.15 2.88
N ILE A 32 -5.30 -5.79 1.84
CA ILE A 32 -3.86 -6.13 1.71
C ILE A 32 -3.06 -5.52 2.84
N VAL A 33 -3.25 -4.22 3.11
CA VAL A 33 -2.52 -3.51 4.16
C VAL A 33 -2.81 -4.12 5.52
N ARG A 34 -4.07 -4.41 5.85
CA ARG A 34 -4.45 -5.09 7.09
C ARG A 34 -3.81 -6.47 7.21
N LEU A 35 -3.79 -7.25 6.12
CA LEU A 35 -3.20 -8.59 6.13
C LEU A 35 -1.68 -8.55 6.40
N ARG A 36 -0.98 -7.56 5.86
CA ARG A 36 0.46 -7.34 6.06
C ARG A 36 0.78 -6.75 7.43
N ALA A 37 -0.08 -5.86 7.93
CA ALA A 37 0.05 -5.24 9.24
C ALA A 37 -0.27 -6.20 10.39
N ASN A 38 -1.12 -7.21 10.17
CA ASN A 38 -1.53 -8.17 11.20
C ASN A 38 -0.33 -8.89 11.82
N TYR A 39 -0.11 -8.69 13.11
CA TYR A 39 0.97 -9.27 13.90
C TYR A 39 0.49 -10.58 14.53
N THR A 40 1.14 -11.70 14.21
CA THR A 40 0.74 -13.04 14.72
C THR A 40 1.96 -13.82 15.19
N PRO A 41 2.49 -13.52 16.39
CA PRO A 41 3.66 -14.21 16.90
C PRO A 41 3.32 -15.68 17.21
N LYS A 42 4.35 -16.53 17.13
CA LYS A 42 4.28 -17.90 17.64
C LYS A 42 3.99 -17.84 19.13
N GLY A 43 2.87 -18.41 19.55
CA GLY A 43 2.52 -18.51 20.96
C GLY A 43 3.38 -19.55 21.65
N LEU A 44 3.78 -19.27 22.90
CA LEU A 44 4.20 -20.32 23.81
C LEU A 44 2.94 -21.12 24.17
N LYS A 45 2.97 -22.44 24.00
CA LYS A 45 2.01 -23.30 24.69
C LYS A 45 2.40 -23.25 26.16
N LEU A 46 1.52 -22.74 27.01
CA LEU A 46 1.56 -23.14 28.42
C LEU A 46 0.98 -24.56 28.40
N ASP A 47 1.82 -25.57 28.59
CA ASP A 47 1.32 -26.91 28.89
C ASP A 47 0.55 -26.76 30.20
N GLN A 48 -0.78 -26.70 30.09
CA GLN A 48 -1.66 -26.76 31.25
C GLN A 48 -1.67 -28.23 31.68
N ASP A 49 -0.64 -28.62 32.44
CA ASP A 49 -0.60 -29.91 33.12
C ASP A 49 -1.85 -30.02 34.00
N GLY A 50 -2.83 -30.83 33.58
CA GLY A 50 -3.97 -31.09 34.45
C GLY A 50 -5.26 -31.65 33.88
N ASP A 51 -5.36 -32.12 32.63
CA ASP A 51 -6.53 -32.93 32.26
C ASP A 51 -6.20 -34.21 31.50
N THR A 52 -6.43 -35.30 32.22
CA THR A 52 -6.27 -36.69 31.80
C THR A 52 -7.48 -37.07 30.96
N SER A 53 -7.48 -36.77 29.66
CA SER A 53 -8.34 -37.49 28.70
C SER A 53 -7.86 -37.24 27.27
N GLY A 54 -7.33 -38.30 26.68
CA GLY A 54 -6.64 -38.26 25.38
C GLY A 54 -7.55 -37.88 24.22
N SER A 55 -7.37 -36.65 23.72
CA SER A 55 -7.58 -36.34 22.31
C SER A 55 -6.36 -35.57 21.80
N PHE A 56 -5.45 -36.30 21.15
CA PHE A 56 -4.26 -35.80 20.48
C PHE A 56 -4.67 -35.15 19.15
N HIS A 57 -5.39 -34.02 19.20
CA HIS A 57 -5.49 -33.14 18.04
C HIS A 57 -4.32 -32.15 18.08
N VAL A 58 -3.21 -32.56 17.45
CA VAL A 58 -2.08 -31.67 17.18
C VAL A 58 -2.54 -30.57 16.23
N THR A 59 -2.94 -29.43 16.79
CA THR A 59 -3.06 -28.20 16.01
C THR A 59 -1.66 -27.67 15.72
N PRO A 60 -1.26 -27.52 14.45
CA PRO A 60 0.09 -27.11 14.11
C PRO A 60 0.25 -25.61 14.41
N ASN A 61 1.02 -25.30 15.45
CA ASN A 61 1.49 -23.96 15.85
C ASN A 61 0.41 -23.04 16.44
N ALA A 62 0.31 -23.01 17.77
CA ALA A 62 -0.44 -21.97 18.48
C ALA A 62 0.14 -20.58 18.12
N ARG A 63 -0.69 -19.65 17.65
CA ARG A 63 -0.32 -18.26 17.37
C ARG A 63 -1.15 -17.36 18.27
N VAL A 64 -0.56 -16.27 18.76
CA VAL A 64 -1.29 -15.26 19.52
C VAL A 64 -1.94 -14.28 18.53
N GLY A 65 -3.23 -14.01 18.72
CA GLY A 65 -4.03 -13.15 17.84
C GLY A 65 -4.69 -13.89 16.66
N PRO A 66 -5.53 -13.19 15.88
CA PRO A 66 -6.30 -13.80 14.80
C PRO A 66 -5.38 -14.28 13.67
N SER A 67 -5.27 -15.61 13.51
CA SER A 67 -4.50 -16.22 12.43
C SER A 67 -5.26 -16.12 11.11
N ILE A 68 -5.01 -15.05 10.36
CA ILE A 68 -5.72 -14.78 9.10
C ILE A 68 -4.90 -15.34 7.94
N ASN A 69 -5.32 -16.50 7.45
CA ASN A 69 -4.69 -17.16 6.30
C ASN A 69 -5.39 -16.70 5.01
N GLY A 70 -5.00 -15.52 4.50
CA GLY A 70 -5.38 -15.04 3.17
C GLY A 70 -6.34 -13.85 3.14
N ILE A 71 -6.48 -13.27 1.94
CA ILE A 71 -7.22 -12.01 1.76
C ILE A 71 -8.74 -12.21 1.91
N ILE A 72 -9.29 -13.35 1.49
CA ILE A 72 -10.74 -13.62 1.60
C ILE A 72 -11.15 -13.69 3.07
N HIS A 73 -10.35 -14.36 3.91
CA HIS A 73 -10.57 -14.38 5.36
C HIS A 73 -10.50 -12.98 5.97
N MET A 74 -9.54 -12.16 5.51
CA MET A 74 -9.46 -10.75 5.95
C MET A 74 -10.70 -9.96 5.54
N VAL A 75 -11.13 -10.04 4.28
CA VAL A 75 -12.33 -9.35 3.76
C VAL A 75 -13.57 -9.76 4.55
N ARG A 76 -13.77 -11.07 4.79
CA ARG A 76 -14.90 -11.56 5.59
C ARG A 76 -14.86 -11.01 7.01
N ARG A 77 -13.69 -10.96 7.65
CA ARG A 77 -13.52 -10.42 8.99
C ARG A 77 -13.80 -8.91 9.05
N ILE A 78 -13.36 -8.16 8.05
CA ILE A 78 -13.69 -6.73 7.92
C ILE A 78 -15.21 -6.53 7.85
N TYR A 79 -15.88 -7.32 7.00
CA TYR A 79 -17.33 -7.21 6.86
C TYR A 79 -18.08 -7.56 8.14
N LEU A 80 -17.63 -8.60 8.86
CA LEU A 80 -18.27 -9.04 10.11
C LEU A 80 -18.05 -8.07 11.28
N LEU A 81 -16.85 -7.50 11.43
CA LEU A 81 -16.51 -6.65 12.58
C LEU A 81 -16.74 -5.16 12.33
N GLU A 82 -16.55 -4.68 11.08
CA GLU A 82 -16.63 -3.25 10.74
C GLU A 82 -17.74 -2.90 9.75
N GLY A 83 -18.38 -3.91 9.13
CA GLY A 83 -19.35 -3.70 8.06
C GLY A 83 -18.75 -3.04 6.81
N TRP A 84 -19.63 -2.44 6.00
CA TRP A 84 -19.24 -1.76 4.76
C TRP A 84 -18.33 -0.55 4.97
N HIS A 85 -18.51 0.18 6.08
CA HIS A 85 -17.72 1.36 6.38
C HIS A 85 -16.23 1.01 6.57
N GLY A 86 -15.94 -0.19 7.08
CA GLY A 86 -14.58 -0.68 7.27
C GLY A 86 -13.72 -0.72 6.01
N PHE A 87 -14.32 -1.06 4.86
CA PHE A 87 -13.62 -1.15 3.58
C PHE A 87 -13.16 0.20 3.03
N TYR A 88 -13.84 1.28 3.39
CA TYR A 88 -13.63 2.61 2.80
C TYR A 88 -12.91 3.59 3.74
N LYS A 89 -12.37 3.15 4.88
CA LYS A 89 -11.60 4.02 5.80
C LYS A 89 -10.46 4.78 5.12
N GLY A 90 -9.76 4.11 4.20
CA GLY A 90 -8.65 4.68 3.45
C GLY A 90 -9.04 5.58 2.27
N PHE A 91 -10.34 5.74 1.97
CA PHE A 91 -10.80 6.43 0.77
C PHE A 91 -10.43 7.91 0.76
N MET A 92 -10.69 8.64 1.85
CA MET A 92 -10.38 10.08 1.92
C MET A 92 -8.88 10.37 1.83
N PRO A 93 -7.98 9.70 2.58
CA PRO A 93 -6.54 9.86 2.41
C PRO A 93 -6.06 9.52 0.98
N ALA A 94 -6.62 8.47 0.37
CA ALA A 94 -6.27 8.07 -1.00
C ALA A 94 -6.73 9.10 -2.03
N LEU A 95 -7.95 9.64 -1.89
CA LEU A 95 -8.50 10.68 -2.75
C LEU A 95 -7.69 11.96 -2.68
N ILE A 96 -7.40 12.45 -1.47
CA ILE A 96 -6.57 13.64 -1.27
C ILE A 96 -5.18 13.43 -1.87
N SER A 97 -4.55 12.28 -1.59
CA SER A 97 -3.24 11.95 -2.15
C SER A 97 -3.25 11.92 -3.68
N THR A 98 -4.29 11.34 -4.28
CA THR A 98 -4.38 11.21 -5.74
C THR A 98 -4.61 12.55 -6.42
N ILE A 99 -5.45 13.41 -5.84
CA ILE A 99 -5.67 14.77 -6.34
C ILE A 99 -4.39 15.59 -6.25
N LEU A 100 -3.71 15.58 -5.10
CA LEU A 100 -2.45 16.31 -4.92
C LEU A 100 -1.36 15.83 -5.90
N LEU A 101 -1.22 14.52 -6.07
CA LEU A 101 -0.26 13.95 -7.03
C LEU A 101 -0.62 14.29 -8.48
N THR A 102 -1.91 14.31 -8.82
CA THR A 102 -2.39 14.67 -10.17
C THR A 102 -2.14 16.15 -10.46
N LEU A 103 -2.44 17.04 -9.51
CA LEU A 103 -2.12 18.48 -9.64
C LEU A 103 -0.62 18.69 -9.78
N TRP A 104 0.18 18.00 -8.97
CA TRP A 104 1.65 18.05 -9.07
C TRP A 104 2.16 17.49 -10.42
N ALA A 105 1.53 16.46 -10.97
CA ALA A 105 1.79 15.95 -12.33
C ALA A 105 1.52 17.00 -13.40
N ILE A 106 0.38 17.68 -13.33
CA ILE A 106 0.02 18.75 -14.28
C ILE A 106 1.04 19.90 -14.22
N VAL A 107 1.48 20.30 -13.03
CA VAL A 107 2.41 21.43 -12.86
C VAL A 107 3.82 21.13 -13.37
N THR A 108 4.33 19.92 -13.17
CA THR A 108 5.75 19.64 -13.41
C THR A 108 6.08 18.99 -14.75
N ILE A 109 5.08 18.52 -15.51
CA ILE A 109 5.26 17.90 -16.84
C ILE A 109 5.01 18.97 -17.92
N PRO A 110 6.06 19.53 -18.56
CA PRO A 110 5.88 20.49 -19.65
C PRO A 110 5.40 19.77 -20.93
N GLY A 111 4.35 20.31 -21.59
CA GLY A 111 3.86 19.82 -22.88
C GLY A 111 2.49 19.12 -22.87
N HIS A 112 1.47 19.77 -22.31
CA HIS A 112 0.11 19.22 -22.22
C HIS A 112 -0.60 19.20 -23.60
N PRO A 113 -0.95 18.01 -24.12
CA PRO A 113 -2.36 17.79 -24.47
C PRO A 113 -2.93 16.39 -24.15
N GLN A 114 -2.21 15.45 -23.53
CA GLN A 114 -2.72 14.07 -23.35
C GLN A 114 -2.39 13.41 -22.00
N TYR A 115 -2.46 14.12 -20.88
CA TYR A 115 -2.47 13.43 -19.58
C TYR A 115 -3.87 12.86 -19.32
N ILE A 116 -4.05 11.56 -19.58
CA ILE A 116 -5.27 10.84 -19.21
C ILE A 116 -5.13 10.42 -17.75
N PRO A 117 -5.97 10.90 -16.83
CA PRO A 117 -5.94 10.50 -15.43
C PRO A 117 -6.26 9.01 -15.34
N ARG A 118 -5.27 8.19 -14.96
CA ARG A 118 -5.44 6.75 -14.80
C ARG A 118 -5.70 6.39 -13.34
N CYS A 119 -6.49 5.35 -13.13
CA CYS A 119 -7.04 4.89 -11.84
C CYS A 119 -6.01 4.33 -10.83
N ALA A 120 -4.73 4.26 -11.18
CA ALA A 120 -3.66 3.74 -10.32
C ALA A 120 -2.64 4.84 -10.02
N MET A 121 -1.90 4.73 -8.91
CA MET A 121 -0.71 5.56 -8.62
C MET A 121 0.36 5.31 -9.70
N HIS A 122 0.14 5.84 -10.90
CA HIS A 122 1.05 5.73 -12.01
C HIS A 122 2.08 6.83 -11.88
N ILE A 123 3.35 6.45 -11.71
CA ILE A 123 4.45 7.40 -11.77
C ILE A 123 4.56 7.78 -13.24
N PRO A 124 4.23 9.02 -13.64
CA PRO A 124 4.22 9.41 -15.03
C PRO A 124 5.59 9.12 -15.67
N PRO A 125 5.65 8.85 -16.99
CA PRO A 125 6.88 8.66 -17.74
C PRO A 125 7.64 10.00 -17.80
N THR A 126 8.20 10.35 -16.67
CA THR A 126 9.06 11.49 -16.42
C THR A 126 10.45 10.95 -16.15
N HIS A 127 11.44 11.84 -16.28
CA HIS A 127 12.81 11.53 -15.94
C HIS A 127 12.93 10.91 -14.53
N ILE A 128 13.94 10.06 -14.32
CA ILE A 128 14.11 9.22 -13.12
C ILE A 128 13.99 10.04 -11.81
N LEU A 129 14.59 11.24 -11.77
CA LEU A 129 14.53 12.14 -10.61
C LEU A 129 13.10 12.60 -10.24
N ARG A 130 12.27 12.99 -11.22
CA ARG A 130 10.85 13.31 -11.00
C ARG A 130 10.11 12.08 -10.50
N GLY A 131 10.34 10.91 -11.11
CA GLY A 131 9.72 9.65 -10.68
C GLY A 131 10.05 9.27 -9.23
N LEU A 132 11.29 9.54 -8.79
CA LEU A 132 11.72 9.37 -7.40
C LEU A 132 10.99 10.34 -6.47
N LEU A 133 10.84 11.61 -6.88
CA LEU A 133 10.09 12.63 -6.14
C LEU A 133 8.60 12.26 -5.97
N TYR A 134 7.97 11.74 -7.03
CA TYR A 134 6.59 11.23 -6.98
C TYR A 134 6.45 10.04 -6.03
N GLY A 135 7.39 9.10 -6.07
CA GLY A 135 7.40 7.94 -5.19
C GLY A 135 7.60 8.30 -3.72
N PHE A 136 8.37 9.34 -3.43
CA PHE A 136 8.56 9.87 -2.08
C PHE A 136 7.27 10.49 -1.51
N GLY A 137 6.48 11.16 -2.36
CA GLY A 137 5.25 11.86 -1.96
C GLY A 137 4.05 10.97 -1.62
N THR A 138 4.11 9.65 -1.82
CA THR A 138 3.01 8.75 -1.43
C THR A 138 2.97 8.57 0.08
N LEU A 139 1.87 9.01 0.67
CA LEU A 139 1.79 9.34 2.08
C LEU A 139 1.59 8.10 2.99
N ALA A 140 2.41 7.97 4.03
CA ALA A 140 2.33 6.89 5.03
C ALA A 140 1.04 6.87 5.87
N TRP A 141 0.31 7.99 5.94
CA TRP A 141 -0.96 8.11 6.66
C TRP A 141 -2.08 7.20 6.15
N TYR A 142 -2.03 6.70 4.90
CA TYR A 142 -3.04 5.79 4.35
C TYR A 142 -3.05 4.48 5.11
N ASN A 143 -1.87 3.90 5.34
CA ASN A 143 -1.75 2.63 6.06
C ASN A 143 -2.28 2.75 7.49
N ARG A 144 -2.04 3.89 8.14
CA ARG A 144 -2.58 4.16 9.47
C ARG A 144 -4.10 4.34 9.45
N ALA A 145 -4.64 5.11 8.51
CA ALA A 145 -6.09 5.28 8.37
C ALA A 145 -6.83 3.95 8.14
N VAL A 146 -6.20 3.02 7.41
CA VAL A 146 -6.77 1.69 7.16
C VAL A 146 -6.71 0.80 8.39
N CYS A 147 -5.61 0.85 9.16
CA CYS A 147 -5.37 -0.03 10.30
C CYS A 147 -5.98 0.46 11.62
N THR A 148 -6.48 1.70 11.71
CA THR A 148 -7.09 2.21 12.94
C THR A 148 -8.42 1.51 13.26
N PRO A 149 -8.67 1.12 14.52
CA PRO A 149 -9.92 0.49 14.96
C PRO A 149 -11.10 1.48 15.07
N HIS A 150 -10.81 2.79 15.13
CA HIS A 150 -11.81 3.83 15.35
C HIS A 150 -12.63 4.21 14.11
N ARG A 151 -13.84 4.76 14.32
CA ARG A 151 -14.66 5.41 13.27
C ARG A 151 -14.02 6.71 12.80
N LEU A 152 -13.67 6.78 11.52
CA LEU A 152 -13.08 7.97 10.92
C LEU A 152 -14.18 8.83 10.28
N PRO A 153 -14.45 10.05 10.79
CA PRO A 153 -15.41 10.94 10.15
C PRO A 153 -14.86 11.47 8.82
N TRP A 154 -15.61 11.28 7.72
CA TRP A 154 -15.14 11.67 6.38
C TRP A 154 -15.02 13.19 6.21
N PHE A 155 -15.97 13.94 6.78
CA PHE A 155 -16.06 15.40 6.59
C PHE A 155 -15.36 16.23 7.68
N LYS A 156 -14.70 15.59 8.65
CA LYS A 156 -13.95 16.28 9.72
C LYS A 156 -12.47 15.90 9.67
N PRO A 157 -11.71 16.36 8.65
CA PRO A 157 -10.34 15.89 8.39
C PRO A 157 -9.40 16.16 9.56
N MET A 158 -9.56 17.28 10.28
CA MET A 158 -8.73 17.60 11.44
C MET A 158 -8.99 16.66 12.63
N LYS A 159 -10.24 16.23 12.84
CA LYS A 159 -10.56 15.23 13.88
C LYS A 159 -9.94 13.89 13.50
N THR A 160 -10.10 13.47 12.25
CA THR A 160 -9.50 12.25 11.68
C THR A 160 -7.98 12.26 11.81
N LEU A 161 -7.32 13.38 11.53
CA LEU A 161 -5.87 13.48 11.61
C LEU A 161 -5.35 13.37 13.05
N ARG A 162 -6.08 13.92 14.04
CA ARG A 162 -5.77 13.75 15.47
C ARG A 162 -5.98 12.33 15.98
N ILE A 163 -6.85 11.55 15.34
CA ILE A 163 -7.06 10.13 15.67
C ILE A 163 -5.91 9.30 15.09
N ILE A 164 -5.51 9.59 13.86
CA ILE A 164 -4.53 8.79 13.11
C ILE A 164 -3.08 9.13 13.50
N LEU A 165 -2.78 10.41 13.70
CA LEU A 165 -1.44 10.92 13.98
C LEU A 165 -1.31 11.35 15.44
N THR A 166 -0.15 11.05 16.02
CA THR A 166 0.22 11.50 17.35
C THR A 166 0.37 13.03 17.36
N PRO A 167 0.08 13.76 18.46
CA PRO A 167 0.23 15.22 18.54
C PRO A 167 1.61 15.73 18.09
N CYS A 168 2.66 14.93 18.32
CA CYS A 168 4.02 15.22 17.88
C CYS A 168 4.18 15.23 16.36
N GLU A 169 3.56 14.26 15.69
CA GLU A 169 3.59 14.10 14.24
C GLU A 169 2.73 15.17 13.55
N LEU A 170 1.64 15.60 14.20
CA LEU A 170 0.82 16.73 13.76
C LEU A 170 1.60 18.04 13.72
N ARG A 171 2.44 18.30 14.75
CA ARG A 171 3.25 19.51 14.83
C ARG A 171 4.42 19.49 13.84
N LYS A 172 4.96 18.30 13.54
CA LYS A 172 6.11 18.09 12.66
C LYS A 172 5.81 16.95 11.66
N PRO A 173 5.14 17.22 10.52
CA PRO A 173 4.69 16.17 9.60
C PRO A 173 5.82 15.38 8.96
N TRP A 174 7.01 15.98 8.81
CA TRP A 174 8.20 15.27 8.31
C TRP A 174 8.68 14.16 9.24
N MET A 175 8.33 14.19 10.54
CA MET A 175 8.68 13.17 11.52
C MET A 175 8.07 11.80 11.18
N LEU A 176 6.98 11.78 10.40
CA LEU A 176 6.36 10.56 9.89
C LEU A 176 7.29 9.77 8.96
N TYR A 177 8.13 10.46 8.19
CA TYR A 177 9.12 9.82 7.32
C TYR A 177 10.43 9.48 8.04
N LEU A 178 10.67 10.11 9.19
CA LEU A 178 11.80 9.79 10.07
C LEU A 178 11.55 8.57 10.96
N THR A 179 10.38 7.91 10.86
CA THR A 179 10.19 6.60 11.51
C THR A 179 11.29 5.65 11.05
N PRO A 180 12.05 5.05 11.97
CA PRO A 180 13.30 4.39 11.63
C PRO A 180 13.07 3.25 10.63
N GLY A 181 13.75 3.32 9.49
CA GLY A 181 13.66 2.31 8.44
C GLY A 181 12.53 2.51 7.42
N LEU A 182 11.52 3.33 7.69
CA LEU A 182 10.39 3.56 6.76
C LEU A 182 10.87 4.23 5.47
N LEU A 183 11.66 5.30 5.61
CA LEU A 183 12.25 6.01 4.48
C LEU A 183 13.09 5.06 3.62
N THR A 184 13.93 4.24 4.25
CA THR A 184 14.80 3.30 3.53
C THR A 184 14.01 2.27 2.76
N ALA A 185 12.96 1.69 3.36
CA ALA A 185 12.09 0.72 2.68
C ALA A 185 11.40 1.37 1.49
N ARG A 186 10.86 2.59 1.67
CA ARG A 186 10.18 3.31 0.61
C ARG A 186 11.13 3.64 -0.53
N MET A 187 12.32 4.17 -0.24
CA MET A 187 13.31 4.50 -1.25
C MET A 187 13.76 3.26 -2.03
N LEU A 188 13.98 2.12 -1.37
CA LEU A 188 14.31 0.87 -2.06
C LEU A 188 13.22 0.42 -3.03
N ILE A 189 11.94 0.50 -2.62
CA ILE A 189 10.80 0.19 -3.50
C ILE A 189 10.78 1.15 -4.70
N VAL A 190 10.91 2.46 -4.46
CA VAL A 190 10.87 3.46 -5.53
C VAL A 190 12.06 3.28 -6.48
N ILE A 191 13.27 3.07 -5.98
CA ILE A 191 14.46 2.82 -6.79
C ILE A 191 14.26 1.57 -7.65
N TRP A 192 13.72 0.49 -7.09
CA TRP A 192 13.44 -0.73 -7.84
C TRP A 192 12.43 -0.49 -8.97
N VAL A 193 11.30 0.16 -8.67
CA VAL A 193 10.22 0.38 -9.65
C VAL A 193 10.61 1.43 -10.70
N VAL A 194 11.25 2.54 -10.30
CA VAL A 194 11.56 3.66 -11.19
C VAL A 194 12.86 3.45 -11.96
N THR A 195 13.86 2.78 -11.37
CA THR A 195 15.16 2.60 -12.03
C THR A 195 15.25 1.21 -12.63
N VAL A 196 15.21 0.16 -11.81
CA VAL A 196 15.49 -1.21 -12.26
C VAL A 196 14.41 -1.68 -13.26
N ALA A 197 13.13 -1.59 -12.89
CA ALA A 197 12.05 -2.05 -13.75
C ALA A 197 11.95 -1.24 -15.06
N ARG A 198 12.21 0.08 -15.02
CA ARG A 198 12.22 0.91 -16.24
C ARG A 198 13.39 0.59 -17.17
N VAL A 199 14.60 0.40 -16.62
CA VAL A 199 15.77 0.02 -17.41
C VAL A 199 15.56 -1.34 -18.08
N VAL A 200 15.05 -2.32 -17.33
CA VAL A 200 14.75 -3.66 -17.88
C VAL A 200 13.67 -3.58 -18.96
N ARG A 201 12.58 -2.81 -18.73
CA ARG A 201 11.53 -2.58 -19.75
C ARG A 201 12.11 -1.94 -21.01
N ALA A 202 12.89 -0.87 -20.89
CA ALA A 202 13.49 -0.18 -22.04
C ALA A 202 14.44 -1.08 -22.85
N ARG A 203 15.15 -2.01 -22.18
CA ARG A 203 16.06 -2.94 -22.85
C ARG A 203 15.36 -4.12 -23.51
N LEU A 204 14.33 -4.69 -22.87
CA LEU A 204 13.65 -5.90 -23.36
C LEU A 204 12.50 -5.60 -24.33
N LEU A 205 11.76 -4.51 -24.07
CA LEU A 205 10.53 -4.14 -24.78
C LEU A 205 10.55 -2.65 -25.18
N PRO A 206 11.48 -2.23 -26.06
CA PRO A 206 11.57 -0.83 -26.51
C PRO A 206 10.27 -0.33 -27.17
N SER A 207 9.55 -1.21 -27.87
CA SER A 207 8.28 -0.90 -28.53
C SER A 207 7.11 -0.64 -27.57
N VAL A 208 7.15 -1.15 -26.32
CA VAL A 208 6.11 -0.90 -25.30
C VAL A 208 6.45 0.33 -24.46
N SER A 209 7.71 0.75 -24.41
CA SER A 209 8.11 1.99 -23.74
C SER A 209 7.73 3.25 -24.51
N GLU A 210 7.59 3.19 -25.83
CA GLU A 210 7.21 4.33 -26.68
C GLU A 210 5.68 4.53 -26.77
N GLY A 211 4.90 3.63 -26.17
CA GLY A 211 3.45 3.77 -26.03
C GLY A 211 2.69 3.23 -27.24
N LEU A 212 1.66 2.43 -26.96
CA LEU A 212 0.73 1.84 -27.93
C LEU A 212 -0.04 2.90 -28.75
N SER A 213 0.09 4.18 -28.42
CA SER A 213 -0.63 5.32 -28.99
C SER A 213 0.04 5.95 -30.22
N SER A 214 1.25 5.51 -30.61
CA SER A 214 1.92 6.04 -31.80
C SER A 214 1.65 5.23 -33.08
N ALA A 215 0.88 4.14 -33.01
CA ALA A 215 0.56 3.31 -34.16
C ALA A 215 -0.67 3.85 -34.90
N HIS A 216 -0.48 4.88 -35.73
CA HIS A 216 -1.50 5.33 -36.68
C HIS A 216 -1.42 4.57 -38.01
N ASP A 217 -0.29 3.91 -38.31
CA ASP A 217 -0.06 3.20 -39.56
C ASP A 217 -0.20 1.67 -39.45
N PRO A 218 -0.88 0.99 -40.40
CA PRO A 218 -1.07 -0.46 -40.41
C PRO A 218 0.26 -1.24 -40.55
N LEU A 219 1.32 -0.60 -41.06
CA LEU A 219 2.65 -1.17 -41.16
C LEU A 219 3.36 -1.26 -39.80
N ASP A 220 3.19 -0.24 -38.94
CA ASP A 220 3.74 -0.23 -37.58
C ASP A 220 3.08 -1.28 -36.69
N GLN A 221 1.79 -1.55 -36.90
CA GLN A 221 1.06 -2.59 -36.19
C GLN A 221 1.56 -4.01 -36.57
N TYR A 222 1.89 -4.23 -37.85
CA TYR A 222 2.51 -5.47 -38.34
C TYR A 222 3.95 -5.64 -37.83
N ILE A 223 4.74 -4.57 -37.78
CA ILE A 223 6.10 -4.60 -37.23
C ILE A 223 6.05 -4.85 -35.71
N MET A 224 5.18 -4.17 -34.96
CA MET A 224 5.09 -4.31 -33.50
C MET A 224 4.65 -5.72 -33.06
N THR A 225 3.71 -6.33 -33.78
CA THR A 225 3.27 -7.72 -33.56
C THR A 225 4.34 -8.75 -33.94
N ARG A 226 5.12 -8.49 -35.00
CA ARG A 226 6.23 -9.36 -35.45
C ARG A 226 7.50 -9.19 -34.61
N LEU A 227 7.70 -8.04 -33.96
CA LEU A 227 8.87 -7.74 -33.10
C LEU A 227 8.68 -8.17 -31.64
N MET A 228 7.45 -8.46 -31.22
CA MET A 228 7.13 -9.13 -29.96
C MET A 228 7.60 -10.59 -30.02
N LYS A 229 8.92 -10.81 -30.05
CA LYS A 229 9.48 -12.14 -29.87
C LYS A 229 8.92 -12.68 -28.55
N PRO A 230 8.14 -13.78 -28.55
CA PRO A 230 7.50 -14.29 -27.34
C PRO A 230 8.54 -14.61 -26.26
N THR A 231 9.78 -14.90 -26.67
CA THR A 231 10.93 -15.07 -25.78
C THR A 231 11.26 -13.82 -24.96
N ARG A 232 11.28 -12.62 -25.55
CA ARG A 232 11.56 -11.37 -24.82
C ARG A 232 10.43 -11.01 -23.85
N LEU A 233 9.19 -11.24 -24.26
CA LEU A 233 8.02 -11.09 -23.40
C LEU A 233 8.06 -12.09 -22.23
N ALA A 234 8.42 -13.35 -22.48
CA ALA A 234 8.56 -14.37 -21.44
C ALA A 234 9.67 -14.02 -20.44
N ILE A 235 10.83 -13.53 -20.91
CA ILE A 235 11.92 -13.07 -20.03
C ILE A 235 11.45 -11.87 -19.18
N PHE A 236 10.70 -10.94 -19.76
CA PHE A 236 10.17 -9.79 -19.04
C PHE A 236 9.15 -10.21 -17.97
N LEU A 237 8.23 -11.12 -18.30
CA LEU A 237 7.28 -11.68 -17.33
C LEU A 237 7.98 -12.43 -16.20
N LEU A 238 9.01 -13.22 -16.52
CA LEU A 238 9.84 -13.90 -15.53
C LEU A 238 10.55 -12.90 -14.61
N PHE A 239 11.07 -11.80 -15.17
CA PHE A 239 11.65 -10.70 -14.39
C PHE A 239 10.61 -10.03 -13.48
N SER A 240 9.39 -9.79 -13.96
CA SER A 240 8.29 -9.25 -13.13
C SER A 240 7.91 -10.19 -11.99
N MET A 241 7.86 -11.50 -12.25
CA MET A 241 7.62 -12.51 -11.22
C MET A 241 8.77 -12.53 -10.19
N ALA A 242 10.02 -12.57 -10.65
CA ALA A 242 11.19 -12.55 -9.78
C ALA A 242 11.27 -11.25 -8.93
N SER A 243 10.89 -10.11 -9.51
CA SER A 243 10.81 -8.82 -8.80
C SER A 243 9.86 -8.86 -7.60
N THR A 244 8.83 -9.71 -7.63
CA THR A 244 7.92 -9.90 -6.49
C THR A 244 8.65 -10.43 -5.26
N GLY A 245 9.70 -11.24 -5.45
CA GLY A 245 10.53 -11.77 -4.37
C GLY A 245 11.21 -10.69 -3.53
N ILE A 246 11.47 -9.52 -4.11
CA ILE A 246 12.11 -8.38 -3.45
C ILE A 246 11.05 -7.34 -3.02
N LEU A 247 10.10 -7.03 -3.90
CA LEU A 247 9.09 -6.01 -3.63
C LEU A 247 8.12 -6.41 -2.51
N CYS A 248 7.69 -7.68 -2.47
CA CYS A 248 6.74 -8.14 -1.47
C CYS A 248 7.26 -8.00 -0.02
N PRO A 249 8.46 -8.49 0.34
CA PRO A 249 8.98 -8.29 1.69
C PRO A 249 9.19 -6.81 2.01
N LEU A 250 9.67 -6.01 1.07
CA LEU A 250 9.84 -4.56 1.26
C LEU A 250 8.51 -3.86 1.54
N GLU A 251 7.45 -4.19 0.82
CA GLU A 251 6.10 -3.65 1.05
C GLU A 251 5.54 -4.09 2.41
N ALA A 252 5.71 -5.36 2.80
CA ALA A 252 5.29 -5.85 4.11
C ALA A 252 6.00 -5.10 5.25
N LEU A 253 7.32 -4.92 5.15
CA LEU A 253 8.10 -4.15 6.12
C LEU A 253 7.68 -2.68 6.16
N ALA A 254 7.50 -2.05 5.00
CA ALA A 254 7.05 -0.67 4.90
C ALA A 254 5.66 -0.48 5.54
N THR A 255 4.72 -1.41 5.35
CA THR A 255 3.40 -1.32 5.98
C THR A 255 3.50 -1.36 7.50
N ARG A 256 4.28 -2.27 8.08
CA ARG A 256 4.44 -2.38 9.55
C ARG A 256 5.14 -1.18 10.16
N LEU A 257 6.22 -0.71 9.53
CA LEU A 257 6.94 0.49 9.96
C LEU A 257 6.06 1.74 9.84
N SER A 258 5.19 1.82 8.84
CA SER A 258 4.28 2.96 8.68
C SER A 258 3.14 2.99 9.70
N VAL A 259 2.72 1.83 10.22
CA VAL A 259 1.65 1.74 11.23
C VAL A 259 2.16 2.10 12.62
N GLN A 260 3.45 1.89 12.91
CA GLN A 260 4.08 2.26 14.17
C GLN A 260 3.91 3.76 14.46
N ARG A 261 3.37 4.08 15.64
CA ARG A 261 3.24 5.45 16.16
C ARG A 261 4.56 5.94 16.75
N ASN A 262 4.90 7.19 16.51
CA ASN A 262 6.11 7.80 17.06
C ASN A 262 5.77 8.51 18.38
N LYS A 263 6.41 8.09 19.49
CA LYS A 263 6.25 8.74 20.80
C LYS A 263 7.37 9.75 21.01
N SER A 264 7.03 10.99 21.38
CA SER A 264 8.01 11.82 22.09
C SER A 264 7.97 11.39 23.55
N GLY A 265 9.12 11.33 24.23
CA GLY A 265 9.22 10.85 25.62
C GLY A 265 8.54 11.74 26.68
N THR A 266 7.45 12.41 26.35
CA THR A 266 6.71 13.37 27.16
C THR A 266 5.19 13.23 26.97
N ASP A 267 4.70 12.02 26.69
CA ASP A 267 3.25 11.75 26.68
C ASP A 267 2.85 11.14 28.04
N ASP A 268 2.83 12.01 29.05
CA ASP A 268 1.97 11.85 30.22
C ASP A 268 0.53 12.19 29.78
N GLY A 269 -0.35 11.18 29.75
CA GLY A 269 -1.79 11.39 29.93
C GLY A 269 -2.53 12.25 28.90
N ALA A 270 -2.15 12.24 27.62
CA ALA A 270 -3.01 12.80 26.58
C ALA A 270 -4.32 11.98 26.52
N VAL A 271 -5.39 12.55 27.09
CA VAL A 271 -6.75 12.00 27.08
C VAL A 271 -7.07 11.57 25.66
N GLU A 272 -7.18 10.26 25.44
CA GLU A 272 -7.63 9.74 24.16
C GLU A 272 -8.98 10.41 23.86
N PRO A 273 -9.15 11.03 22.69
CA PRO A 273 -10.44 11.60 22.35
C PRO A 273 -11.48 10.50 22.52
N ALA A 274 -12.64 10.81 23.12
CA ALA A 274 -13.75 9.88 23.17
C ALA A 274 -14.18 9.57 21.72
N VAL A 275 -13.63 8.50 21.16
CA VAL A 275 -13.89 8.07 19.78
C VAL A 275 -14.58 6.73 19.84
N GLU A 276 -15.70 6.67 19.14
CA GLU A 276 -16.48 5.47 18.92
C GLU A 276 -15.63 4.41 18.23
N TYR A 277 -15.40 3.30 18.93
CA TYR A 277 -14.80 2.09 18.38
C TYR A 277 -15.77 1.47 17.37
N ILE A 278 -15.24 0.85 16.32
CA ILE A 278 -16.09 0.23 15.29
C ILE A 278 -16.59 -1.14 15.71
N GLY A 279 -15.70 -1.94 16.32
CA GLY A 279 -16.03 -3.25 16.89
C GLY A 279 -16.41 -3.11 18.36
N GLU A 280 -17.36 -3.92 18.80
CA GLU A 280 -17.82 -3.93 20.20
C GLU A 280 -16.81 -4.61 21.14
N GLU A 281 -16.04 -5.60 20.65
CA GLU A 281 -15.17 -6.43 21.52
C GLU A 281 -13.83 -6.87 20.88
N GLU A 282 -13.73 -6.95 19.55
CA GLU A 282 -12.55 -7.50 18.85
C GLU A 282 -12.09 -6.64 17.67
N ASP A 283 -10.78 -6.37 17.59
CA ASP A 283 -10.16 -5.68 16.46
C ASP A 283 -9.95 -6.60 15.25
N VAL A 284 -10.09 -6.06 14.05
CA VAL A 284 -9.88 -6.83 12.79
C VAL A 284 -8.46 -7.40 12.71
N ILE A 285 -7.47 -6.66 13.20
CA ILE A 285 -6.05 -7.03 13.15
C ILE A 285 -5.43 -6.87 14.53
N ALA A 286 -4.48 -7.75 14.85
CA ALA A 286 -3.59 -7.52 15.97
C ALA A 286 -2.42 -6.65 15.51
N LEU A 287 -2.14 -5.58 16.25
CA LEU A 287 -0.96 -4.75 16.05
C LEU A 287 0.09 -5.08 17.12
N LYS A 288 1.36 -4.85 16.81
CA LYS A 288 2.43 -4.97 17.81
C LYS A 288 2.25 -3.88 18.88
N SER A 289 2.54 -4.20 20.13
CA SER A 289 2.44 -3.25 21.24
C SER A 289 3.37 -2.05 21.02
N GLU A 290 2.91 -0.88 21.46
CA GLU A 290 3.67 0.37 21.31
C GLU A 290 4.90 0.47 22.23
N GLU A 291 5.04 -0.43 23.19
CA GLU A 291 6.15 -0.47 24.16
C GLU A 291 7.45 -1.02 23.56
N ASP A 292 7.36 -1.88 22.54
CA ASP A 292 8.51 -2.49 21.84
C ASP A 292 8.52 -2.12 20.34
N PRO A 293 8.80 -0.85 19.99
CA PRO A 293 8.83 -0.39 18.60
C PRO A 293 9.98 -1.01 17.80
N TYR A 294 9.82 -1.07 16.48
CA TYR A 294 10.93 -1.41 15.59
C TYR A 294 11.94 -0.28 15.54
N THR A 295 13.22 -0.63 15.65
CA THR A 295 14.34 0.34 15.66
C THR A 295 14.89 0.63 14.27
N GLY A 296 14.45 -0.12 13.26
CA GLY A 296 14.89 0.04 11.88
C GLY A 296 14.35 -1.04 10.95
N LEU A 297 14.69 -0.92 9.66
CA LEU A 297 14.22 -1.85 8.62
C LEU A 297 14.69 -3.28 8.85
N ILE A 298 15.99 -3.44 9.14
CA ILE A 298 16.62 -4.75 9.35
C ILE A 298 16.10 -5.38 10.65
N ASP A 299 15.93 -4.57 11.69
CA ASP A 299 15.36 -5.03 12.96
C ASP A 299 13.92 -5.53 12.77
N CYS A 300 13.09 -4.77 12.04
CA CYS A 300 11.74 -5.19 11.65
C CYS A 300 11.74 -6.51 10.89
N ALA A 301 12.63 -6.68 9.91
CA ALA A 301 12.76 -7.92 9.14
C ALA A 301 13.15 -9.12 10.01
N ARG A 302 14.19 -8.96 10.85
CA ARG A 302 14.64 -10.05 11.75
C ARG A 302 13.56 -10.44 12.74
N ARG A 303 12.92 -9.47 13.38
CA ARG A 303 11.86 -9.70 14.37
C ARG A 303 10.67 -10.38 13.72
N MET A 304 10.22 -9.92 12.56
CA MET A 304 9.10 -10.54 11.85
C MET A 304 9.38 -12.01 11.47
N VAL A 305 10.59 -12.32 10.99
CA VAL A 305 10.99 -13.70 10.68
C VAL A 305 11.10 -14.56 11.95
N ARG A 306 11.64 -14.00 13.03
CA ARG A 306 11.84 -14.72 14.30
C ARG A 306 10.51 -14.99 15.01
N GLU A 307 9.68 -13.96 15.15
CA GLU A 307 8.42 -13.98 15.90
C GLU A 307 7.30 -14.69 15.13
N GLU A 308 7.21 -14.51 13.81
CA GLU A 308 6.08 -15.03 13.01
C GLU A 308 6.48 -16.07 11.96
N GLY A 309 7.75 -16.11 11.56
CA GLY A 309 8.26 -16.94 10.48
C GLY A 309 8.41 -16.19 9.15
N ALA A 310 9.25 -16.75 8.26
CA ALA A 310 9.55 -16.17 6.95
C ALA A 310 8.32 -15.98 6.04
N GLY A 311 7.28 -16.82 6.20
CA GLY A 311 6.03 -16.70 5.44
C GLY A 311 5.29 -15.37 5.69
N SER A 312 5.54 -14.69 6.81
CA SER A 312 4.90 -13.40 7.11
C SER A 312 5.36 -12.28 6.16
N LEU A 313 6.61 -12.34 5.67
CA LEU A 313 7.14 -11.40 4.66
C LEU A 313 6.41 -11.47 3.32
N PHE A 314 5.86 -12.65 2.99
CA PHE A 314 5.26 -12.93 1.69
C PHE A 314 3.72 -12.93 1.73
N ARG A 315 3.12 -12.27 2.73
CA ARG A 315 1.66 -12.13 2.80
C ARG A 315 1.14 -11.32 1.61
N ALA A 316 0.19 -11.90 0.89
CA ALA A 316 -0.37 -11.35 -0.35
C ALA A 316 0.69 -11.13 -1.46
N TRP A 317 1.71 -12.00 -1.58
CA TRP A 317 2.73 -11.90 -2.63
C TRP A 317 2.16 -11.94 -4.04
N TRP A 318 1.14 -12.78 -4.29
CA TRP A 318 0.52 -12.93 -5.61
C TRP A 318 -0.19 -11.65 -6.07
N LEU A 319 -0.67 -10.82 -5.14
CA LEU A 319 -1.26 -9.51 -5.44
C LEU A 319 -0.19 -8.49 -5.82
N THR A 320 0.99 -8.51 -5.18
CA THR A 320 2.14 -7.73 -5.64
C THR A 320 2.57 -8.19 -7.02
N MET A 321 2.59 -9.49 -7.30
CA MET A 321 2.92 -10.02 -8.63
C MET A 321 1.96 -9.49 -9.71
N ILE A 322 0.65 -9.52 -9.46
CA ILE A 322 -0.36 -8.95 -10.37
C ILE A 322 -0.15 -7.43 -10.51
N GLY A 323 0.07 -6.71 -9.41
CA GLY A 323 0.30 -5.27 -9.44
C GLY A 323 1.53 -4.89 -10.26
N VAL A 324 2.64 -5.60 -10.09
CA VAL A 324 3.90 -5.39 -10.82
C VAL A 324 3.74 -5.72 -12.29
N THR A 325 3.10 -6.85 -12.63
CA THR A 325 2.87 -7.26 -14.02
C THR A 325 1.93 -6.30 -14.75
N LEU A 326 0.79 -5.92 -14.15
CA LEU A 326 -0.12 -4.94 -14.73
C LEU A 326 0.53 -3.56 -14.90
N SER A 327 1.30 -3.11 -13.90
CA SER A 327 2.04 -1.84 -13.99
C SER A 327 3.12 -1.87 -15.07
N ALA A 328 3.68 -3.04 -15.36
CA ALA A 328 4.67 -3.23 -16.40
C ALA A 328 4.11 -3.03 -17.82
N PHE A 329 2.82 -3.32 -18.04
CA PHE A 329 2.13 -3.16 -19.33
C PHE A 329 1.43 -1.81 -19.51
N SER A 330 1.30 -1.02 -18.44
CA SER A 330 0.72 0.34 -18.43
C SER A 330 1.66 1.37 -19.03
#